data_AF-A0A368NWN5-F1
#
_entry.id   AF-A0A368NWN5-F1
#
_cell.length_a   1.000
_cell.length_b   1.000
_cell.length_c   1.000
_cell.angle_alpha   90.00
_cell.angle_beta   90.00
_cell.angle_gamma   90.00
#
_symmetry.space_group_name_H-M   'P 1'
#
loop_
_entity.id
_entity.type
_entity.pdbx_description
1 polymer ?
#
loop_
_entity_poly.entity_id
_entity_poly.type
_entity_poly.pdbx_seq_one_letter_code
_entity_poly.pdbx_strand_id
1 'polypeptide(L)'
;MSDKHIDEISGVETTGHEWDGIRELNNPMPRWWVYTFYATIVWAIGYTVVYPAWPMLSTNTKGLFGYTNRAAVTAELADAKAAQSVFTDKIAALPIKDILADKDLTEFATAGGAAAFKVNCTPCHGSGAAGGPGYPNLNDDDWLWGGSVDAIYTTLQHGIRYTSDPETRASEMPAFADILKPEEIRQVSAYVVSLTGKPSNDALVAPGKQVFMDNCVACHGEKAEGNRDLGAPNLGDAIWLKVKGEQEIIQQVAHPKHGVMPGWSARLGDTTVKELTVYVHSLGGGE
;
A
#
# COMPACT_ATOMS: atom_id res chain seq x y z
N MET A 1 27.10 63.55 16.16
CA MET A 1 25.94 64.45 16.32
C MET A 1 24.91 63.96 15.33
N SER A 2 23.74 63.55 15.79
CA SER A 2 22.67 63.06 14.91
C SER A 2 22.11 64.24 14.13
N ASP A 3 22.42 64.33 12.83
CA ASP A 3 21.84 65.36 11.97
C ASP A 3 20.41 64.95 11.61
N LYS A 4 19.47 65.61 12.26
CA LYS A 4 18.04 65.46 12.06
C LYS A 4 17.65 66.04 10.70
N HIS A 5 17.70 65.18 9.69
CA HIS A 5 17.30 65.50 8.33
C HIS A 5 15.77 65.40 8.21
N ILE A 6 15.14 66.38 7.58
CA ILE A 6 13.73 66.33 7.21
C ILE A 6 13.67 65.82 5.77
N ASP A 7 12.99 64.68 5.58
CA ASP A 7 12.80 64.10 4.24
C ASP A 7 11.94 65.01 3.36
N GLU A 8 12.41 65.32 2.16
CA GLU A 8 11.79 66.30 1.26
C GLU A 8 10.43 65.85 0.70
N ILE A 9 10.18 64.53 0.65
CA ILE A 9 8.96 63.96 0.08
C ILE A 9 7.86 63.79 1.13
N SER A 10 8.20 63.17 2.26
CA SER A 10 7.24 62.87 3.35
C SER A 10 7.10 64.01 4.36
N GLY A 11 8.08 64.93 4.43
CA GLY A 11 8.11 66.02 5.42
C GLY A 11 8.39 65.54 6.85
N VAL A 12 8.83 64.30 7.04
CA VAL A 12 9.05 63.66 8.34
C VAL A 12 10.53 63.66 8.70
N GLU A 13 10.84 63.88 9.98
CA GLU A 13 12.20 63.84 10.51
C GLU A 13 12.75 62.40 10.51
N THR A 14 14.01 62.22 10.11
CA THR A 14 14.69 60.92 10.22
C THR A 14 15.23 60.67 11.64
N THR A 15 15.58 59.43 11.95
CA THR A 15 16.15 59.02 13.25
C THR A 15 17.58 59.56 13.50
N GLY A 16 18.15 60.32 12.55
CA GLY A 16 19.39 61.07 12.70
C GLY A 16 20.68 60.27 12.46
N HIS A 17 20.56 59.02 11.99
CA HIS A 17 21.68 58.19 11.55
C HIS A 17 21.47 57.74 10.10
N GLU A 18 22.57 57.53 9.38
CA GLU A 18 22.57 57.01 8.02
C GLU A 18 23.39 55.73 7.99
N TRP A 19 22.83 54.71 7.36
CA TRP A 19 23.42 53.39 7.21
C TRP A 19 23.51 53.07 5.73
N ASP A 20 24.70 53.21 5.15
CA ASP A 20 24.97 52.87 3.74
C ASP A 20 23.99 53.55 2.76
N GLY A 21 23.80 54.87 2.91
CA GLY A 21 22.85 55.64 2.10
C GLY A 21 21.38 55.51 2.51
N ILE A 22 21.02 54.65 3.46
CA ILE A 22 19.65 54.49 3.96
C ILE A 22 19.45 55.27 5.25
N ARG A 23 18.32 55.98 5.35
CA ARG A 23 17.87 56.71 6.56
C ARG A 23 16.46 56.25 6.93
N GLU A 24 16.16 56.22 8.23
CA GLU A 24 14.86 55.76 8.73
C GLU A 24 13.97 56.96 9.12
N LEU A 25 12.73 56.98 8.64
CA LEU A 25 11.75 58.01 9.00
C LEU A 25 11.19 57.75 10.41
N ASN A 26 11.11 58.79 11.24
CA ASN A 26 10.51 58.72 12.57
C ASN A 26 8.98 58.88 12.51
N ASN A 27 8.33 58.00 11.75
CA ASN A 27 6.87 57.97 11.64
C ASN A 27 6.23 57.32 12.88
N PRO A 28 5.11 57.85 13.39
CA PRO A 28 4.32 57.11 14.36
C PRO A 28 3.78 55.83 13.71
N MET A 29 3.70 54.76 14.49
CA MET A 29 3.13 53.50 14.01
C MET A 29 1.70 53.72 13.48
N PRO A 30 1.31 53.12 12.35
CA PRO A 30 -0.05 53.24 11.84
C PRO A 30 -1.07 52.80 12.89
N ARG A 31 -2.09 53.63 13.15
CA ARG A 31 -3.07 53.38 14.21
C ARG A 31 -3.80 52.04 14.05
N TRP A 32 -4.12 51.66 12.81
CA TRP A 32 -4.75 50.37 12.51
C TRP A 32 -3.85 49.19 12.87
N TRP A 33 -2.53 49.33 12.70
CA TRP A 33 -1.55 48.31 13.05
C TRP A 33 -1.50 48.13 14.57
N VAL A 34 -1.48 49.25 15.31
CA VAL A 34 -1.51 49.23 16.78
C VAL A 34 -2.80 48.61 17.31
N TYR A 35 -3.96 48.97 16.74
CA TYR A 35 -5.24 48.36 17.13
C TYR A 35 -5.28 46.86 16.85
N THR A 36 -4.77 46.42 15.71
CA THR A 36 -4.67 45.01 15.38
C THR A 36 -3.74 44.28 16.35
N PHE A 37 -2.59 44.87 16.68
CA PHE A 37 -1.65 44.30 17.66
C PHE A 37 -2.27 44.13 19.05
N TYR A 38 -3.03 45.12 19.54
CA TYR A 38 -3.73 44.96 20.81
C TYR A 38 -4.90 43.96 20.72
N ALA A 39 -5.59 43.88 19.59
CA ALA A 39 -6.65 42.89 19.39
C ALA A 39 -6.10 41.46 19.44
N THR A 40 -4.91 41.19 18.88
CA THR A 40 -4.29 39.86 18.97
C THR A 40 -3.87 39.51 20.40
N ILE A 41 -3.42 40.49 21.20
CA ILE A 41 -3.13 40.28 22.63
C ILE A 41 -4.41 39.90 23.39
N VAL A 42 -5.49 40.66 23.19
CA VAL A 42 -6.78 40.37 23.83
C VAL A 42 -7.30 38.99 23.41
N TRP A 43 -7.19 38.66 22.12
CA TRP A 43 -7.53 37.34 21.60
C TRP A 43 -6.69 36.23 22.23
N ALA A 44 -5.37 36.40 22.34
CA ALA A 44 -4.48 35.42 22.94
C ALA A 44 -4.84 35.17 24.40
N ILE A 45 -5.11 36.22 25.18
CA ILE A 45 -5.57 36.09 26.57
C ILE A 45 -6.88 35.29 26.61
N GLY A 46 -7.87 35.67 25.80
CA GLY A 46 -9.13 34.94 25.70
C GLY A 46 -8.95 33.47 25.33
N TYR A 47 -8.06 33.18 24.37
CA TYR A 47 -7.77 31.84 23.91
C TYR A 47 -7.17 30.97 25.03
N THR A 48 -6.25 31.52 25.83
CA THR A 48 -5.66 30.80 26.98
C THR A 48 -6.65 30.50 28.11
N VAL A 49 -7.74 31.26 28.20
CA VAL A 49 -8.83 31.02 29.15
C VAL A 49 -9.79 29.94 28.63
N VAL A 50 -10.07 29.94 27.32
CA VAL A 50 -11.01 29.01 26.70
C VAL A 50 -10.42 27.62 26.47
N TYR A 51 -9.14 27.54 26.09
CA TYR A 51 -8.46 26.31 25.72
C TYR A 51 -7.38 25.89 26.73
N PRO A 52 -6.92 24.62 26.70
CA PRO A 52 -5.76 24.21 27.47
C PRO A 52 -4.50 24.98 27.08
N ALA A 53 -3.80 25.55 28.07
CA ALA A 53 -2.68 26.45 27.80
C ALA A 53 -1.52 26.28 28.77
N TRP A 54 -1.75 26.42 30.08
CA TRP A 54 -0.67 26.56 31.06
C TRP A 54 -0.34 25.23 31.72
N PRO A 55 0.93 24.80 31.72
CA PRO A 55 1.37 23.63 32.46
C PRO A 55 1.36 23.93 33.98
N MET A 56 0.73 23.04 34.73
CA MET A 56 0.70 22.97 36.19
C MET A 56 1.59 21.81 36.65
N LEU A 57 1.86 21.72 37.96
CA LEU A 57 2.74 20.69 38.53
C LEU A 57 2.37 19.23 38.17
N SER A 58 1.09 18.96 37.93
CA SER A 58 0.59 17.61 37.60
C SER A 58 -0.32 17.53 36.38
N THR A 59 -0.72 18.67 35.79
CA THR A 59 -1.68 18.71 34.67
C THR A 59 -1.56 20.03 33.90
N ASN A 60 -2.49 20.35 33.01
CA ASN A 60 -2.61 21.67 32.39
C ASN A 60 -3.93 22.34 32.76
N THR A 61 -4.04 23.65 32.54
CA THR A 61 -5.36 24.29 32.50
C THR A 61 -6.20 23.58 31.44
N LYS A 62 -7.47 23.27 31.75
CA LYS A 62 -8.38 22.61 30.78
C LYS A 62 -9.12 23.59 29.89
N GLY A 63 -9.07 24.87 30.24
CA GLY A 63 -9.90 25.91 29.65
C GLY A 63 -11.39 25.74 30.01
N LEU A 64 -12.21 26.71 29.62
CA LEU A 64 -13.65 26.70 29.90
C LEU A 64 -14.42 25.63 29.13
N PHE A 65 -13.97 25.26 27.93
CA PHE A 65 -14.68 24.30 27.08
C PHE A 65 -14.25 22.84 27.30
N GLY A 66 -13.19 22.60 28.08
CA GLY A 66 -12.66 21.24 28.29
C GLY A 66 -12.18 20.55 27.02
N TYR A 67 -11.98 21.30 25.93
CA TYR A 67 -11.56 20.78 24.63
C TYR A 67 -10.17 20.16 24.71
N THR A 68 -9.99 19.00 24.09
CA THR A 68 -8.66 18.44 23.82
C THR A 68 -8.64 17.80 22.43
N ASN A 69 -7.52 17.92 21.71
CA ASN A 69 -7.38 17.30 20.39
C ASN A 69 -7.63 15.78 20.42
N ARG A 70 -7.21 15.10 21.49
CA ARG A 70 -7.44 13.65 21.65
C ARG A 70 -8.93 13.33 21.81
N ALA A 71 -9.66 14.07 22.64
CA ALA A 71 -11.09 13.86 22.81
C ALA A 71 -11.85 14.18 21.52
N ALA A 72 -11.47 15.25 20.81
CA ALA A 72 -12.07 15.63 19.54
C ALA A 72 -11.91 14.52 18.49
N VAL A 73 -10.69 14.01 18.29
CA VAL A 73 -10.44 12.90 17.35
C VAL A 73 -11.17 11.63 17.77
N THR A 74 -11.24 11.34 19.08
CA THR A 74 -11.96 10.15 19.57
C THR A 74 -13.46 10.24 19.27
N ALA A 75 -14.07 11.41 19.46
CA ALA A 75 -15.47 11.65 19.14
C ALA A 75 -15.72 11.55 17.63
N GLU A 76 -14.88 12.21 16.81
CA GLU A 76 -15.00 12.19 15.35
C GLU A 76 -14.88 10.76 14.78
N LEU A 77 -13.94 9.96 15.27
CA LEU A 77 -13.80 8.55 14.89
C LEU A 77 -15.00 7.72 15.34
N ALA A 78 -15.57 7.99 16.52
CA ALA A 78 -16.76 7.30 17.00
C ALA A 78 -17.99 7.62 16.14
N ASP A 79 -18.19 8.88 15.78
CA ASP A 79 -19.29 9.33 14.92
C ASP A 79 -19.16 8.73 13.51
N ALA A 80 -17.95 8.75 12.93
CA ALA A 80 -17.67 8.13 11.63
C ALA A 80 -17.95 6.62 11.65
N LYS A 81 -17.52 5.92 12.71
CA LYS A 81 -17.80 4.49 12.88
C LYS A 81 -19.29 4.23 13.04
N ALA A 82 -20.01 5.03 13.82
CA ALA A 82 -21.45 4.89 14.01
C ALA A 82 -22.20 5.08 12.69
N ALA A 83 -21.80 6.07 11.88
CA ALA A 83 -22.39 6.32 10.56
C ALA A 83 -22.22 5.15 9.58
N GLN A 84 -21.14 4.37 9.72
CA GLN A 84 -20.83 3.22 8.85
C GLN A 84 -21.30 1.87 9.40
N SER A 85 -21.65 1.82 10.70
CA SER A 85 -21.94 0.59 11.45
C SER A 85 -22.92 -0.36 10.76
N VAL A 86 -23.98 0.17 10.16
CA VAL A 86 -24.99 -0.63 9.45
C VAL A 86 -24.38 -1.50 8.34
N PHE A 87 -23.41 -0.97 7.59
CA PHE A 87 -22.74 -1.70 6.52
C PHE A 87 -21.60 -2.56 7.08
N THR A 88 -20.74 -2.00 7.94
CA THR A 88 -19.58 -2.73 8.46
C THR A 88 -19.96 -3.93 9.32
N ASP A 89 -21.05 -3.83 10.09
CA ASP A 89 -21.54 -4.94 10.93
C ASP A 89 -22.15 -6.05 10.08
N LYS A 90 -22.86 -5.69 8.99
CA LYS A 90 -23.35 -6.67 8.00
C LYS A 90 -22.21 -7.38 7.28
N ILE A 91 -21.19 -6.64 6.83
CA ILE A 91 -19.99 -7.21 6.19
C ILE A 91 -19.25 -8.14 7.15
N ALA A 92 -19.13 -7.76 8.43
CA ALA A 92 -18.53 -8.61 9.45
C ALA A 92 -19.30 -9.93 9.64
N ALA A 93 -20.63 -9.87 9.66
CA ALA A 93 -21.48 -11.04 9.93
C ALA A 93 -21.70 -11.96 8.74
N LEU A 94 -21.75 -11.42 7.52
CA LEU A 94 -22.09 -12.18 6.31
C LEU A 94 -20.86 -12.86 5.69
N PRO A 95 -21.05 -14.02 5.03
CA PRO A 95 -20.04 -14.57 4.14
C PRO A 95 -19.93 -13.70 2.88
N ILE A 96 -18.76 -13.70 2.25
CA ILE A 96 -18.44 -12.76 1.15
C ILE A 96 -19.37 -12.94 -0.05
N LYS A 97 -19.79 -14.17 -0.34
CA LYS A 97 -20.78 -14.44 -1.39
C LYS A 97 -22.12 -13.69 -1.19
N ASP A 98 -22.55 -13.51 0.06
CA ASP A 98 -23.81 -12.83 0.37
C ASP A 98 -23.61 -11.31 0.32
N ILE A 99 -22.41 -10.83 0.63
CA ILE A 99 -22.00 -9.43 0.41
C ILE A 99 -22.06 -9.11 -1.08
N LEU A 100 -21.50 -9.98 -1.94
CA LEU A 100 -21.50 -9.82 -3.40
C LEU A 100 -22.89 -9.91 -4.04
N ALA A 101 -23.84 -10.58 -3.38
CA ALA A 101 -25.22 -10.70 -3.84
C ALA A 101 -26.06 -9.45 -3.54
N ASP A 102 -25.65 -8.64 -2.57
CA ASP A 102 -26.30 -7.38 -2.20
C ASP A 102 -25.52 -6.21 -2.81
N LYS A 103 -26.21 -5.44 -3.68
CA LYS A 103 -25.58 -4.34 -4.41
C LYS A 103 -25.05 -3.24 -3.50
N ASP A 104 -25.80 -2.88 -2.46
CA ASP A 104 -25.43 -1.78 -1.57
C ASP A 104 -24.24 -2.19 -0.70
N LEU A 105 -24.22 -3.44 -0.23
CA LEU A 105 -23.07 -4.00 0.50
C LEU A 105 -21.84 -4.14 -0.41
N THR A 106 -22.02 -4.58 -1.66
CA THR A 106 -20.92 -4.68 -2.62
C THR A 106 -20.31 -3.31 -2.92
N GLU A 107 -21.13 -2.29 -3.15
CA GLU A 107 -20.65 -0.93 -3.44
C GLU A 107 -19.88 -0.35 -2.25
N PHE A 108 -20.44 -0.49 -1.04
CA PHE A 108 -19.76 -0.08 0.19
C PHE A 108 -18.43 -0.82 0.39
N ALA A 109 -18.45 -2.15 0.28
CA ALA A 109 -17.26 -2.99 0.47
C ALA A 109 -16.19 -2.71 -0.59
N THR A 110 -16.58 -2.46 -1.83
CA THR A 110 -15.65 -2.07 -2.91
C THR A 110 -14.99 -0.74 -2.60
N ALA A 111 -15.74 0.26 -2.11
CA ALA A 111 -15.19 1.56 -1.75
C ALA A 111 -14.23 1.47 -0.55
N GLY A 112 -14.61 0.74 0.50
CA GLY A 112 -13.77 0.46 1.67
C GLY A 112 -12.49 -0.29 1.29
N GLY A 113 -12.63 -1.35 0.48
CA GLY A 113 -11.53 -2.15 -0.05
C GLY A 113 -10.59 -1.34 -0.92
N ALA A 114 -11.10 -0.46 -1.79
CA ALA A 114 -10.26 0.44 -2.60
C ALA A 114 -9.45 1.42 -1.74
N ALA A 115 -10.05 1.94 -0.66
CA ALA A 115 -9.34 2.81 0.29
C ALA A 115 -8.25 2.03 1.05
N ALA A 116 -8.57 0.84 1.55
CA ALA A 116 -7.62 -0.04 2.22
C ALA A 116 -6.47 -0.47 1.28
N PHE A 117 -6.78 -0.77 0.02
CA PHE A 117 -5.81 -1.15 -1.00
C PHE A 117 -4.81 -0.02 -1.26
N LYS A 118 -5.30 1.21 -1.41
CA LYS A 118 -4.47 2.41 -1.62
C LYS A 118 -3.42 2.57 -0.52
N VAL A 119 -3.79 2.34 0.73
CA VAL A 119 -2.92 2.52 1.90
C VAL A 119 -1.96 1.36 2.10
N ASN A 120 -2.41 0.11 1.86
CA ASN A 120 -1.69 -1.08 2.33
C ASN A 120 -1.08 -1.93 1.20
N CYS A 121 -1.68 -1.94 0.02
CA CYS A 121 -1.35 -2.90 -1.05
C CYS A 121 -0.57 -2.26 -2.21
N THR A 122 -0.78 -0.96 -2.48
CA THR A 122 -0.11 -0.26 -3.58
C THR A 122 1.42 -0.24 -3.56
N PRO A 123 2.12 -0.29 -2.39
CA PRO A 123 3.58 -0.36 -2.40
C PRO A 123 4.14 -1.61 -3.11
N CYS A 124 3.36 -2.68 -3.19
CA CYS A 124 3.75 -3.94 -3.83
C CYS A 124 3.00 -4.16 -5.15
N HIS A 125 1.68 -4.00 -5.16
CA HIS A 125 0.83 -4.29 -6.32
C HIS A 125 0.60 -3.07 -7.23
N GLY A 126 1.20 -1.93 -6.92
CA GLY A 126 1.06 -0.69 -7.70
C GLY A 126 -0.28 0.02 -7.46
N SER A 127 -0.32 1.31 -7.80
CA SER A 127 -1.52 2.16 -7.61
C SER A 127 -2.72 1.69 -8.43
N GLY A 128 -2.46 1.11 -9.60
CA GLY A 128 -3.47 0.53 -10.48
C GLY A 128 -3.60 -0.98 -10.33
N ALA A 129 -3.10 -1.62 -9.27
CA ALA A 129 -3.11 -3.08 -9.09
C ALA A 129 -2.36 -3.90 -10.17
N ALA A 130 -1.63 -3.24 -11.07
CA ALA A 130 -0.92 -3.88 -12.20
C ALA A 130 0.34 -4.66 -11.79
N GLY A 131 0.70 -4.66 -10.51
CA GLY A 131 1.90 -5.33 -10.02
C GLY A 131 3.20 -4.67 -10.48
N GLY A 132 4.27 -5.47 -10.48
CA GLY A 132 5.61 -5.08 -10.86
C GLY A 132 6.54 -6.30 -10.85
N PRO A 133 7.84 -6.14 -11.14
CA PRO A 133 8.78 -7.26 -11.10
C PRO A 133 8.73 -8.00 -9.75
N GLY A 134 8.28 -9.25 -9.76
CA GLY A 134 8.13 -10.07 -8.55
C GLY A 134 6.81 -9.91 -7.78
N TYR A 135 5.91 -9.02 -8.22
CA TYR A 135 4.59 -8.81 -7.63
C TYR A 135 3.48 -9.04 -8.67
N PRO A 136 2.48 -9.88 -8.35
CA PRO A 136 1.38 -10.15 -9.28
C PRO A 136 0.61 -8.91 -9.70
N ASN A 137 0.21 -8.92 -10.98
CA ASN A 137 -0.92 -8.12 -11.45
C ASN A 137 -2.19 -8.71 -10.84
N LEU A 138 -3.08 -7.85 -10.35
CA LEU A 138 -4.34 -8.24 -9.72
C LEU A 138 -5.55 -7.82 -10.58
N ASN A 139 -5.32 -7.31 -11.79
CA ASN A 139 -6.35 -6.95 -12.76
C ASN A 139 -6.39 -7.89 -13.97
N ASP A 140 -5.60 -8.95 -13.98
CA ASP A 140 -5.65 -9.98 -15.02
C ASP A 140 -6.24 -11.27 -14.47
N ASP A 141 -6.42 -12.23 -15.38
CA ASP A 141 -7.13 -13.47 -15.14
C ASP A 141 -6.15 -14.59 -14.69
N ASP A 142 -4.86 -14.26 -14.49
CA ASP A 142 -3.81 -15.22 -14.08
C ASP A 142 -3.57 -15.21 -12.56
N TRP A 143 -4.22 -16.16 -11.89
CA TRP A 143 -4.18 -16.29 -10.44
C TRP A 143 -3.37 -17.51 -9.98
N LEU A 144 -2.18 -17.26 -9.44
CA LEU A 144 -1.28 -18.30 -8.91
C LEU A 144 -1.96 -19.21 -7.88
N TRP A 145 -2.74 -18.64 -6.96
CA TRP A 145 -3.38 -19.36 -5.86
C TRP A 145 -4.91 -19.47 -6.02
N GLY A 146 -5.42 -19.20 -7.23
CA GLY A 146 -6.85 -19.15 -7.56
C GLY A 146 -7.45 -17.76 -7.42
N GLY A 147 -8.32 -17.41 -8.39
CA GLY A 147 -8.99 -16.11 -8.45
C GLY A 147 -10.31 -16.05 -7.70
N SER A 148 -10.89 -17.21 -7.33
CA SER A 148 -12.19 -17.22 -6.64
C SER A 148 -12.18 -16.37 -5.37
N VAL A 149 -13.36 -15.85 -5.00
CA VAL A 149 -13.57 -15.03 -3.81
C VAL A 149 -12.93 -15.66 -2.56
N ASP A 150 -13.14 -16.96 -2.35
CA ASP A 150 -12.61 -17.68 -1.19
C ASP A 150 -11.07 -17.83 -1.26
N ALA A 151 -10.49 -18.00 -2.45
CA ALA A 151 -9.05 -18.10 -2.65
C ALA A 151 -8.34 -16.75 -2.41
N ILE A 152 -8.93 -15.66 -2.92
CA ILE A 152 -8.46 -14.29 -2.67
C ILE A 152 -8.57 -13.97 -1.19
N TYR A 153 -9.70 -14.27 -0.55
CA TYR A 153 -9.89 -14.06 0.88
C TYR A 153 -8.86 -14.83 1.70
N THR A 154 -8.65 -16.12 1.43
CA THR A 154 -7.64 -16.94 2.10
C THR A 154 -6.24 -16.33 1.97
N THR A 155 -5.89 -15.86 0.76
CA THR A 155 -4.61 -15.20 0.50
C THR A 155 -4.45 -13.90 1.27
N LEU A 156 -5.49 -13.06 1.34
CA LEU A 156 -5.46 -11.81 2.12
C LEU A 156 -5.43 -12.08 3.63
N GLN A 157 -6.14 -13.11 4.08
CA GLN A 157 -6.28 -13.48 5.48
C GLN A 157 -4.94 -13.99 6.05
N HIS A 158 -4.39 -15.02 5.40
CA HIS A 158 -3.26 -15.80 5.91
C HIS A 158 -1.94 -15.54 5.19
N GLY A 159 -1.98 -14.84 4.05
CA GLY A 159 -0.80 -14.56 3.25
C GLY A 159 -0.25 -15.78 2.51
N ILE A 160 0.92 -15.57 1.91
CA ILE A 160 1.71 -16.57 1.20
C ILE A 160 3.12 -16.57 1.79
N ARG A 161 3.57 -17.73 2.29
CA ARG A 161 4.90 -17.92 2.93
C ARG A 161 5.13 -16.91 4.06
N TYR A 162 4.06 -16.50 4.74
CA TYR A 162 4.12 -15.53 5.82
C TYR A 162 4.35 -16.24 7.15
N THR A 163 5.60 -16.27 7.60
CA THR A 163 6.04 -17.07 8.77
C THR A 163 5.37 -16.69 10.09
N SER A 164 4.66 -15.57 10.17
CA SER A 164 3.91 -15.17 11.37
C SER A 164 2.50 -15.75 11.43
N ASP A 165 2.02 -16.40 10.37
CA ASP A 165 0.72 -17.09 10.33
C ASP A 165 0.92 -18.58 10.01
N PRO A 166 0.53 -19.51 10.90
CA PRO A 166 0.67 -20.95 10.65
C PRO A 166 -0.23 -21.47 9.52
N GLU A 167 -1.33 -20.77 9.21
CA GLU A 167 -2.28 -21.15 8.15
C GLU A 167 -1.90 -20.50 6.79
N THR A 168 -0.73 -19.88 6.71
CA THR A 168 -0.25 -19.25 5.48
C THR A 168 -0.13 -20.25 4.33
N ARG A 169 -0.47 -19.81 3.12
CA ARG A 169 -0.29 -20.64 1.92
C ARG A 169 1.20 -20.80 1.66
N ALA A 170 1.70 -22.02 1.64
CA ALA A 170 3.13 -22.29 1.48
C ALA A 170 3.38 -23.36 0.41
N SER A 171 4.34 -23.06 -0.45
CA SER A 171 4.87 -23.97 -1.47
C SER A 171 6.20 -23.40 -1.92
N GLU A 172 7.23 -24.22 -2.06
CA GLU A 172 8.56 -23.74 -2.44
C GLU A 172 9.06 -24.57 -3.61
N MET A 173 9.50 -23.86 -4.66
CA MET A 173 10.29 -24.48 -5.71
C MET A 173 11.66 -24.83 -5.11
N PRO A 174 12.12 -26.09 -5.17
CA PRO A 174 13.45 -26.47 -4.70
C PRO A 174 14.56 -25.80 -5.51
N ALA A 175 15.71 -25.58 -4.88
CA ALA A 175 16.91 -25.16 -5.60
C ALA A 175 17.47 -26.35 -6.38
N PHE A 176 17.20 -26.42 -7.69
CA PHE A 176 17.63 -27.55 -8.51
C PHE A 176 19.13 -27.53 -8.83
N ALA A 177 19.86 -26.46 -8.49
CA ALA A 177 21.32 -26.44 -8.62
C ALA A 177 22.03 -27.56 -7.82
N ASP A 178 21.42 -28.01 -6.73
CA ASP A 178 21.96 -29.08 -5.88
C ASP A 178 21.51 -30.49 -6.32
N ILE A 179 20.58 -30.57 -7.28
CA ILE A 179 19.91 -31.82 -7.71
C ILE A 179 20.26 -32.16 -9.16
N LEU A 180 20.26 -31.15 -10.04
CA LEU A 180 20.45 -31.27 -11.48
C LEU A 180 21.80 -30.70 -11.89
N LYS A 181 22.39 -31.27 -12.95
CA LYS A 181 23.60 -30.75 -13.57
C LYS A 181 23.29 -29.41 -14.26
N PRO A 182 24.30 -28.52 -14.41
CA PRO A 182 24.11 -27.26 -15.13
C PRO A 182 23.56 -27.41 -16.55
N GLU A 183 23.87 -28.51 -17.22
CA GLU A 183 23.33 -28.83 -18.55
C GLU A 183 21.85 -29.22 -18.50
N GLU A 184 21.43 -30.02 -17.52
CA GLU A 184 20.03 -30.41 -17.32
C GLU A 184 19.16 -29.18 -16.98
N ILE A 185 19.71 -28.22 -16.21
CA ILE A 185 19.05 -26.94 -15.92
C ILE A 185 18.86 -26.11 -17.19
N ARG A 186 19.86 -26.04 -18.08
CA ARG A 186 19.72 -25.38 -19.38
C ARG A 186 18.67 -26.07 -20.24
N GLN A 187 18.68 -27.40 -20.26
CA GLN A 187 17.72 -28.19 -21.02
C GLN A 187 16.28 -27.95 -20.58
N VAL A 188 15.99 -28.08 -19.28
CA VAL A 188 14.63 -27.83 -18.79
C VAL A 188 14.22 -26.39 -19.04
N SER A 189 15.12 -25.41 -18.85
CA SER A 189 14.83 -24.00 -19.13
C SER A 189 14.49 -23.75 -20.60
N ALA A 190 15.22 -24.36 -21.53
CA ALA A 190 14.94 -24.29 -22.96
C ALA A 190 13.59 -24.94 -23.32
N TYR A 191 13.22 -26.05 -22.66
CA TYR A 191 11.89 -26.64 -22.80
C TYR A 191 10.79 -25.69 -22.30
N VAL A 192 10.95 -25.08 -21.13
CA VAL A 192 9.91 -24.17 -20.63
C VAL A 192 9.78 -22.93 -21.52
N VAL A 193 10.88 -22.37 -22.04
CA VAL A 193 10.83 -21.26 -23.01
C VAL A 193 10.12 -21.67 -24.31
N SER A 194 10.28 -22.92 -24.76
CA SER A 194 9.67 -23.36 -26.01
C SER A 194 8.14 -23.50 -25.95
N LEU A 195 7.55 -23.49 -24.76
CA LEU A 195 6.10 -23.52 -24.58
C LEU A 195 5.42 -22.24 -25.07
N THR A 196 6.11 -21.10 -24.96
CA THR A 196 5.54 -19.77 -25.20
C THR A 196 6.33 -18.94 -26.21
N GLY A 197 7.56 -19.38 -26.52
CA GLY A 197 8.46 -18.68 -27.42
C GLY A 197 9.49 -19.60 -28.06
N LYS A 198 10.59 -19.00 -28.51
CA LYS A 198 11.70 -19.73 -29.15
C LYS A 198 12.91 -19.76 -28.20
N PRO A 199 13.42 -20.94 -27.84
CA PRO A 199 14.62 -21.04 -27.01
C PRO A 199 15.87 -20.66 -27.81
N SER A 200 16.97 -20.42 -27.10
CA SER A 200 18.27 -20.12 -27.68
C SER A 200 18.85 -21.29 -28.48
N ASN A 201 18.49 -22.53 -28.11
CA ASN A 201 18.92 -23.75 -28.79
C ASN A 201 17.83 -24.82 -28.78
N ASP A 202 17.21 -25.06 -29.94
CA ASP A 202 16.13 -26.03 -30.12
C ASP A 202 16.56 -27.47 -29.78
N ALA A 203 17.85 -27.81 -29.90
CA ALA A 203 18.37 -29.14 -29.57
C ALA A 203 18.25 -29.49 -28.08
N LEU A 204 18.10 -28.49 -27.21
CA LEU A 204 17.96 -28.65 -25.76
C LEU A 204 16.51 -28.98 -25.34
N VAL A 205 15.52 -28.76 -26.21
CA VAL A 205 14.10 -28.89 -25.87
C VAL A 205 13.70 -30.34 -25.62
N ALA A 206 14.12 -31.26 -26.49
CA ALA A 206 13.78 -32.68 -26.35
C ALA A 206 14.33 -33.32 -25.05
N PRO A 207 15.63 -33.18 -24.70
CA PRO A 207 16.12 -33.65 -23.40
C PRO A 207 15.53 -32.84 -22.24
N GLY A 208 15.28 -31.53 -22.42
CA GLY A 208 14.64 -30.68 -21.42
C GLY A 208 13.24 -31.12 -21.04
N LYS A 209 12.47 -31.60 -22.01
CA LYS A 209 11.15 -32.20 -21.76
C LYS A 209 11.26 -33.40 -20.84
N GLN A 210 12.28 -34.25 -21.00
CA GLN A 210 12.47 -35.39 -20.11
C GLN A 210 12.76 -34.94 -18.68
N VAL A 211 13.68 -33.98 -18.51
CA VAL A 211 13.99 -33.39 -17.19
C VAL A 211 12.74 -32.79 -16.54
N PHE A 212 11.90 -32.10 -17.33
CA PHE A 212 10.63 -31.54 -16.87
C PHE A 212 9.67 -32.63 -16.38
N MET A 213 9.50 -33.70 -17.16
CA MET A 213 8.66 -34.85 -16.79
C MET A 213 9.14 -35.56 -15.52
N ASP A 214 10.45 -35.60 -15.30
CA ASP A 214 11.03 -36.30 -14.15
C ASP A 214 10.96 -35.47 -12.85
N ASN A 215 10.97 -34.13 -12.95
CA ASN A 215 11.20 -33.26 -11.77
C ASN A 215 10.15 -32.16 -11.56
N CYS A 216 9.47 -31.68 -12.60
CA CYS A 216 8.69 -30.45 -12.56
C CYS A 216 7.18 -30.67 -12.58
N VAL A 217 6.73 -31.76 -13.23
CA VAL A 217 5.30 -32.07 -13.42
C VAL A 217 4.53 -32.24 -12.12
N ALA A 218 5.20 -32.67 -11.03
CA ALA A 218 4.57 -32.84 -9.73
C ALA A 218 3.94 -31.55 -9.20
N CYS A 219 4.50 -30.39 -9.57
CA CYS A 219 3.99 -29.08 -9.19
C CYS A 219 3.40 -28.30 -10.36
N HIS A 220 3.97 -28.39 -11.55
CA HIS A 220 3.56 -27.58 -12.71
C HIS A 220 2.64 -28.30 -13.70
N GLY A 221 2.31 -29.58 -13.48
CA GLY A 221 1.47 -30.36 -14.40
C GLY A 221 2.24 -30.88 -15.63
N GLU A 222 1.68 -31.89 -16.30
CA GLU A 222 2.32 -32.54 -17.46
C GLU A 222 2.45 -31.62 -18.68
N LYS A 223 1.52 -30.66 -18.81
CA LYS A 223 1.51 -29.66 -19.88
C LYS A 223 2.04 -28.31 -19.41
N ALA A 224 2.63 -28.26 -18.22
CA ALA A 224 3.12 -27.05 -17.58
C ALA A 224 2.01 -26.02 -17.28
N GLU A 225 0.77 -26.48 -17.10
CA GLU A 225 -0.42 -25.68 -16.83
C GLU A 225 -0.45 -25.05 -15.42
N GLY A 226 0.48 -25.42 -14.55
CA GLY A 226 0.55 -24.95 -13.17
C GLY A 226 -0.37 -25.72 -12.21
N ASN A 227 -0.34 -25.32 -10.94
CA ASN A 227 -1.18 -25.90 -9.90
C ASN A 227 -1.55 -24.82 -8.87
N ARG A 228 -2.84 -24.46 -8.85
CA ARG A 228 -3.40 -23.42 -7.96
C ARG A 228 -3.32 -23.78 -6.48
N ASP A 229 -3.35 -25.07 -6.14
CA ASP A 229 -3.22 -25.53 -4.75
C ASP A 229 -1.80 -25.33 -4.21
N LEU A 230 -0.82 -25.30 -5.10
CA LEU A 230 0.59 -25.10 -4.78
C LEU A 230 1.10 -23.70 -5.13
N GLY A 231 0.26 -22.82 -5.68
CA GLY A 231 0.74 -21.52 -6.15
C GLY A 231 1.73 -21.62 -7.31
N ALA A 232 1.74 -22.76 -8.02
CA ALA A 232 2.68 -23.03 -9.09
C ALA A 232 2.16 -22.37 -10.38
N PRO A 233 2.90 -21.41 -10.97
CA PRO A 233 2.46 -20.70 -12.16
C PRO A 233 2.27 -21.63 -13.35
N ASN A 234 1.35 -21.24 -14.23
CA ASN A 234 1.24 -21.78 -15.57
C ASN A 234 2.44 -21.33 -16.40
N LEU A 235 3.32 -22.26 -16.74
CA LEU A 235 4.53 -21.96 -17.51
C LEU A 235 4.27 -21.98 -19.03
N GLY A 236 3.09 -22.45 -19.44
CA GLY A 236 2.59 -22.37 -20.81
C GLY A 236 1.96 -21.02 -21.15
N ASP A 237 1.89 -20.08 -20.21
CA ASP A 237 1.38 -18.73 -20.44
C ASP A 237 2.52 -17.75 -20.81
N ALA A 238 2.21 -16.78 -21.66
CA ALA A 238 3.11 -15.68 -22.01
C ALA A 238 3.31 -14.69 -20.84
N ILE A 239 2.53 -14.79 -19.77
CA ILE A 239 2.61 -13.93 -18.59
C ILE A 239 3.60 -14.53 -17.56
N TRP A 240 4.78 -13.92 -17.44
CA TRP A 240 5.81 -14.36 -16.49
C TRP A 240 6.06 -13.32 -15.40
N LEU A 241 5.85 -13.72 -14.14
CA LEU A 241 5.86 -12.80 -13.00
C LEU A 241 7.26 -12.36 -12.54
N LYS A 242 8.27 -13.22 -12.74
CA LYS A 242 9.63 -13.06 -12.17
C LYS A 242 10.78 -13.12 -13.16
N VAL A 243 10.53 -13.59 -14.38
CA VAL A 243 11.59 -13.94 -15.32
C VAL A 243 11.32 -13.36 -16.70
N LYS A 244 12.37 -12.88 -17.36
CA LYS A 244 12.39 -12.39 -18.73
C LYS A 244 13.44 -13.16 -19.52
N GLY A 245 12.97 -14.16 -20.27
CA GLY A 245 13.80 -14.97 -21.15
C GLY A 245 14.56 -16.11 -20.45
N GLU A 246 15.26 -16.90 -21.27
CA GLU A 246 15.82 -18.20 -20.87
C GLU A 246 16.84 -18.11 -19.73
N GLN A 247 17.67 -17.07 -19.69
CA GLN A 247 18.69 -16.92 -18.64
C GLN A 247 18.08 -16.71 -17.25
N GLU A 248 17.01 -15.93 -17.17
CA GLU A 248 16.32 -15.73 -15.88
C GLU A 248 15.57 -16.98 -15.44
N ILE A 249 15.06 -17.79 -16.39
CA ILE A 249 14.48 -19.11 -16.09
C ILE A 249 15.57 -20.06 -15.55
N ILE A 250 16.76 -20.10 -16.17
CA ILE A 250 17.90 -20.88 -15.66
C ILE A 250 18.22 -20.49 -14.21
N GLN A 251 18.26 -19.18 -13.91
CA GLN A 251 18.51 -18.70 -12.56
C GLN A 251 17.38 -19.07 -11.59
N GLN A 252 16.12 -18.97 -12.02
CA GLN A 252 14.99 -19.34 -11.18
C GLN A 252 14.93 -20.85 -10.91
N VAL A 253 15.33 -21.70 -11.87
CA VAL A 253 15.43 -23.16 -11.67
C VAL A 253 16.60 -23.49 -10.73
N ALA A 254 17.76 -22.88 -10.95
CA ALA A 254 18.95 -23.13 -10.14
C ALA A 254 18.80 -22.62 -8.69
N HIS A 255 18.35 -21.36 -8.54
CA HIS A 255 18.29 -20.61 -7.28
C HIS A 255 16.96 -19.85 -7.18
N PRO A 256 15.85 -20.55 -6.91
CA PRO A 256 14.53 -19.97 -6.96
C PRO A 256 14.36 -18.85 -5.93
N LYS A 257 13.75 -17.75 -6.37
CA LYS A 257 13.27 -16.70 -5.48
C LYS A 257 11.80 -16.91 -5.18
N HIS A 258 11.44 -17.01 -3.91
CA HIS A 258 10.05 -17.14 -3.48
C HIS A 258 9.47 -15.79 -3.09
N GLY A 259 8.24 -15.51 -3.53
CA GLY A 259 7.54 -14.27 -3.17
C GLY A 259 6.84 -14.47 -1.84
N VAL A 260 6.74 -13.42 -1.03
CA VAL A 260 5.99 -13.43 0.22
C VAL A 260 4.85 -12.42 0.10
N MET A 261 3.68 -12.80 0.55
CA MET A 261 2.52 -11.92 0.70
C MET A 261 2.12 -11.96 2.18
N PRO A 262 2.17 -10.84 2.93
CA PRO A 262 1.83 -10.84 4.35
C PRO A 262 0.35 -11.16 4.59
N GLY A 263 0.03 -11.91 5.65
CA GLY A 263 -1.35 -12.03 6.13
C GLY A 263 -1.83 -10.72 6.76
N TRP A 264 -3.05 -10.29 6.41
CA TRP A 264 -3.56 -8.97 6.80
C TRP A 264 -4.56 -8.98 7.96
N SER A 265 -5.08 -10.16 8.35
CA SER A 265 -6.11 -10.25 9.39
C SER A 265 -5.70 -9.65 10.72
N ALA A 266 -4.46 -9.87 11.16
CA ALA A 266 -3.98 -9.33 12.42
C ALA A 266 -3.90 -7.79 12.43
N ARG A 267 -3.66 -7.17 11.26
CA ARG A 267 -3.46 -5.72 11.13
C ARG A 267 -4.74 -4.98 10.78
N LEU A 268 -5.57 -5.53 9.90
CA LEU A 268 -6.73 -4.85 9.33
C LEU A 268 -8.07 -5.36 9.88
N GLY A 269 -8.09 -6.56 10.47
CA GLY A 269 -9.32 -7.22 10.92
C GLY A 269 -10.13 -7.83 9.77
N ASP A 270 -11.05 -8.73 10.13
CA ASP A 270 -11.84 -9.51 9.17
C ASP A 270 -12.68 -8.64 8.22
N THR A 271 -13.38 -7.64 8.75
CA THR A 271 -14.24 -6.74 7.96
C THR A 271 -13.45 -6.09 6.81
N THR A 272 -12.31 -5.46 7.11
CA THR A 272 -11.46 -4.82 6.11
C THR A 272 -10.88 -5.83 5.12
N VAL A 273 -10.54 -7.04 5.58
CA VAL A 273 -10.06 -8.12 4.70
C VAL A 273 -11.15 -8.56 3.73
N LYS A 274 -12.41 -8.69 4.17
CA LYS A 274 -13.56 -8.97 3.29
C LYS A 274 -13.79 -7.85 2.28
N GLU A 275 -13.72 -6.59 2.71
CA GLU A 275 -13.80 -5.43 1.81
C GLU A 275 -12.69 -5.45 0.75
N LEU A 276 -11.45 -5.76 1.16
CA LEU A 276 -10.32 -5.97 0.24
C LEU A 276 -10.58 -7.13 -0.72
N THR A 277 -11.13 -8.25 -0.26
CA THR A 277 -11.48 -9.39 -1.13
C THR A 277 -12.48 -8.96 -2.19
N VAL A 278 -13.57 -8.28 -1.81
CA VAL A 278 -14.58 -7.79 -2.75
C VAL A 278 -13.95 -6.85 -3.78
N TYR A 279 -13.12 -5.91 -3.34
CA TYR A 279 -12.44 -4.98 -4.23
C TYR A 279 -11.47 -5.70 -5.18
N VAL A 280 -10.57 -6.55 -4.68
CA VAL A 280 -9.59 -7.27 -5.53
C VAL A 280 -10.32 -8.21 -6.51
N HIS A 281 -11.38 -8.87 -6.07
CA HIS A 281 -12.21 -9.70 -6.94
C HIS A 281 -12.86 -8.88 -8.06
N SER A 282 -13.25 -7.62 -7.79
CA SER A 282 -13.83 -6.72 -8.80
C SER A 282 -12.84 -6.25 -9.88
N LEU A 283 -11.53 -6.39 -9.66
CA LEU A 283 -10.49 -5.98 -10.62
C LEU A 283 -10.23 -7.04 -11.70
N GLY A 284 -10.36 -8.32 -11.35
CA GLY A 284 -10.08 -9.46 -12.23
C GLY A 284 -10.21 -10.83 -11.55
N GLY A 285 -10.82 -10.92 -10.37
CA GLY A 285 -10.92 -12.18 -9.60
C GLY A 285 -12.11 -13.07 -9.97
N GLY A 286 -12.88 -12.73 -11.01
CA GLY A 286 -14.01 -13.55 -11.45
C GLY A 286 -13.62 -14.73 -12.34
N GLU A 287 -12.33 -14.89 -12.59
CA GLU A 287 -11.73 -15.39 -13.83
C GLU A 287 -11.94 -14.40 -14.98
#